data_AF-A0A6C0KFR9-F1
#
_entry.id   AF-A0A6C0KFR9-F1
#
_cell.length_a   1.000
_cell.length_b   1.000
_cell.length_c   1.000
_cell.angle_alpha   90.00
_cell.angle_beta   90.00
_cell.angle_gamma   90.00
#
_symmetry.space_group_name_H-M   'P 1'
#
loop_
_entity.id
_entity.type
_entity.pdbx_description
1 polymer ?
#
loop_
_entity_poly.entity_id
_entity_poly.type
_entity_poly.pdbx_seq_one_letter_code
_entity_poly.pdbx_strand_id
1 'polypeptide(L)' 'MDFVYLLLHDNGSEWEDMVIILTEEDAIKESINRPNHRVEIFSKTSTTGYTPTYNYYKNGELVHKK' A
#
# COMPACT_ATOMS: atom_id res chain seq x y z
N MET A 1 7.50 -14.65 0.67
CA MET A 1 6.45 -14.09 -0.22
C MET A 1 6.71 -12.60 -0.20
N ASP A 2 7.01 -12.02 -1.35
CA ASP A 2 7.46 -10.64 -1.41
C ASP A 2 6.25 -9.73 -1.54
N PHE A 3 6.31 -8.54 -0.93
CA PHE A 3 5.25 -7.54 -1.00
C PHE A 3 5.78 -6.25 -1.60
N VAL A 4 4.88 -5.51 -2.25
CA VAL A 4 5.08 -4.10 -2.61
C VAL A 4 3.89 -3.31 -2.10
N TYR A 5 4.14 -2.05 -1.79
CA TYR A 5 3.22 -1.20 -1.08
C TYR A 5 2.93 0.02 -1.95
N LEU A 6 1.67 0.38 -2.13
CA LEU A 6 1.26 1.48 -3.01
C LEU A 6 0.54 2.54 -2.20
N LEU A 7 1.17 3.71 -2.06
CA LEU A 7 0.57 4.86 -1.39
C LEU A 7 -0.44 5.54 -2.32
N LEU A 8 -1.66 5.71 -1.82
CA LEU A 8 -2.81 6.23 -2.56
C LEU A 8 -3.61 7.19 -1.69
N HIS A 9 -4.11 8.27 -2.26
CA HIS A 9 -5.05 9.18 -1.62
C HIS A 9 -6.43 8.53 -1.51
N ASP A 10 -7.14 8.72 -0.40
CA ASP A 10 -8.43 8.03 -0.14
C ASP A 10 -9.51 8.38 -1.16
N ASN A 11 -9.51 9.62 -1.66
CA ASN A 11 -10.46 10.11 -2.67
C ASN A 11 -10.07 9.73 -4.12
N GLY A 12 -9.12 8.79 -4.27
CA GLY A 12 -8.50 8.47 -5.54
C GLY A 12 -7.21 9.28 -5.73
N SER A 13 -6.24 8.63 -6.36
CA SER A 13 -5.01 9.23 -6.86
C SER A 13 -5.01 9.13 -8.38
N GLU A 14 -4.57 10.18 -9.05
CA GLU A 14 -4.11 10.04 -10.42
C GLU A 14 -2.90 9.09 -10.45
N TRP A 15 -2.68 8.41 -11.57
CA TRP A 15 -1.59 7.44 -11.70
C TRP A 15 -0.21 8.05 -11.42
N GLU A 16 -0.05 9.34 -11.72
CA GLU A 16 1.19 10.11 -11.51
C GLU A 16 1.47 10.44 -10.04
N ASP A 17 0.47 10.38 -9.17
CA ASP A 17 0.60 10.66 -7.74
C ASP A 17 0.86 9.41 -6.88
N MET A 18 0.85 8.22 -7.51
CA MET A 18 1.04 6.96 -6.79
C MET A 18 2.51 6.72 -6.49
N VAL A 19 2.82 6.36 -5.24
CA VAL A 19 4.20 6.08 -4.81
C VAL A 19 4.33 4.60 -4.46
N ILE A 20 5.27 3.93 -5.13
CA ILE A 20 5.66 2.55 -4.81
C ILE A 20 6.67 2.57 -3.67
N ILE A 21 6.33 1.86 -2.60
CA ILE A 21 7.17 1.64 -1.43
C ILE A 21 7.55 0.16 -1.40
N LEU A 22 8.81 -0.13 -1.09
CA LEU A 22 9.39 -1.48 -1.19
C LEU A 22 9.53 -2.20 0.16
N THR A 23 9.40 -1.48 1.27
CA THR A 23 9.56 -2.01 2.62
C THR A 23 8.31 -1.79 3.45
N GLU A 24 8.03 -2.72 4.37
CA GLU A 24 6.89 -2.62 5.28
C GLU A 24 7.02 -1.44 6.25
N GLU A 25 8.23 -1.21 6.77
CA GLU A 25 8.50 -0.10 7.70
C GLU A 25 8.20 1.26 7.06
N ASP A 26 8.66 1.49 5.82
CA ASP A 26 8.37 2.73 5.11
C ASP A 26 6.88 2.84 4.79
N ALA A 27 6.21 1.72 4.46
CA ALA A 27 4.77 1.72 4.20
C ALA A 27 3.96 2.15 5.43
N ILE A 28 4.30 1.59 6.61
CA ILE A 28 3.67 1.96 7.88
C ILE A 28 3.96 3.43 8.20
N LYS A 29 5.22 3.85 8.12
CA LYS A 29 5.63 5.23 8.39
C LYS A 29 4.89 6.23 7.49
N GLU A 30 4.77 5.93 6.20
CA GLU A 30 4.12 6.81 5.24
C GLU A 30 2.60 6.85 5.42
N SER A 31 1.99 5.75 5.90
CA SER A 31 0.58 5.75 6.29
C SER A 31 0.30 6.61 7.54
N ILE A 32 1.28 6.80 8.42
CA ILE A 32 1.19 7.68 9.60
C ILE A 32 1.34 9.15 9.18
N ASN A 33 2.32 9.43 8.31
CA ASN A 33 2.63 10.79 7.87
C ASN A 33 1.53 11.41 6.99
N ARG A 34 0.69 10.58 6.37
CA ARG A 34 -0.33 11.01 5.40
C ARG A 34 -1.72 10.47 5.79
N PRO A 35 -2.42 11.11 6.75
CA PRO A 35 -3.66 10.58 7.31
C PRO A 35 -4.82 10.44 6.32
N ASN A 36 -4.80 11.17 5.20
CA ASN A 36 -5.79 11.08 4.11
C ASN A 36 -5.37 10.10 3.00
N HIS A 37 -4.32 9.31 3.22
CA HIS A 37 -3.85 8.29 2.30
C HIS A 37 -3.93 6.92 2.94
N ARG A 38 -4.00 5.88 2.11
CA ARG A 38 -3.79 4.49 2.50
C ARG A 38 -2.61 3.92 1.74
N VAL A 39 -2.00 2.88 2.30
CA VAL A 39 -0.94 2.14 1.62
C VAL A 39 -1.45 0.73 1.31
N GLU A 40 -1.84 0.49 0.07
CA GLU A 40 -2.35 -0.81 -0.38
C GLU A 40 -1.23 -1.83 -0.51
N ILE A 41 -1.50 -3.08 -0.12
CA ILE A 41 -0.51 -4.15 -0.10
C ILE A 41 -0.75 -5.09 -1.27
N PHE A 42 0.27 -5.26 -2.09
CA PHE A 42 0.28 -6.19 -3.21
C PHE A 42 1.28 -7.30 -2.95
N SER A 43 0.85 -8.54 -3.16
CA SER A 43 1.74 -9.69 -3.19
C SER A 43 2.43 -9.80 -4.54
N LYS A 44 3.73 -10.06 -4.52
CA LYS A 44 4.53 -10.33 -5.71
C LYS A 44 4.75 -11.85 -5.81
N THR A 45 4.41 -12.41 -6.96
CA THR A 45 4.69 -13.81 -7.27
C THR A 45 5.80 -13.90 -8.32
N SER A 46 6.56 -14.98 -8.33
CA SER A 46 7.70 -15.15 -9.25
C SER A 46 7.28 -15.26 -10.72
N THR A 47 6.03 -15.58 -11.00
CA THR A 47 5.52 -15.88 -12.35
C THR A 47 4.44 -14.92 -12.84
N THR A 48 3.72 -14.24 -11.94
CA THR A 48 2.49 -13.52 -12.25
C THR A 48 2.43 -12.19 -11.52
N GLY A 49 3.27 -11.22 -11.93
CA GLY A 49 3.16 -9.81 -11.58
C GLY A 49 2.85 -9.50 -10.09
N TYR A 50 1.93 -8.55 -9.89
CA TYR A 50 1.47 -8.09 -8.59
C TYR A 50 -0.01 -8.37 -8.41
N THR A 51 -0.37 -9.04 -7.32
CA THR A 51 -1.76 -9.39 -6.97
C THR A 51 -2.19 -8.58 -5.76
N PRO A 52 -3.31 -7.83 -5.83
CA PRO A 52 -3.82 -7.09 -4.68
C PRO A 52 -4.20 -8.04 -3.56
N THR A 53 -3.79 -7.73 -2.33
CA THR A 53 -4.21 -8.49 -1.15
C THR A 53 -5.51 -7.94 -0.54
N TYR A 54 -5.95 -6.76 -1.02
CA TYR A 54 -7.03 -5.94 -0.45
C TYR A 54 -6.81 -5.45 0.99
N ASN A 55 -5.71 -5.84 1.62
CA ASN A 55 -5.24 -5.26 2.87
C ASN A 55 -4.50 -3.94 2.60
N TYR A 56 -4.51 -3.04 3.57
CA TYR A 56 -3.79 -1.77 3.49
C TYR A 56 -3.40 -1.25 4.87
N TYR A 57 -2.38 -0.40 4.93
CA TYR A 57 -2.08 0.39 6.13
C TYR A 57 -2.79 1.73 6.09
N LYS A 58 -3.32 2.15 7.25
CA LYS A 58 -3.94 3.45 7.47
C LYS A 58 -3.59 3.95 8.85
N ASN A 59 -3.00 5.15 8.95
CA ASN A 59 -2.58 5.74 10.23
C ASN A 59 -1.72 4.79 11.07
N GLY A 60 -0.87 3.97 10.42
CA GLY A 60 -0.01 2.98 11.08
C GLY A 60 -0.67 1.64 11.42
N GLU A 61 -1.98 1.48 11.18
CA GLU A 61 -2.70 0.24 11.48
C GLU A 61 -2.96 -0.58 10.22
N LEU A 62 -2.83 -1.90 10.34
CA LEU A 62 -3.18 -2.85 9.27
C LEU A 62 -4.69 -3.07 9.25
N VAL A 63 -5.32 -2.75 8.12
CA VAL A 63 -6.75 -2.98 7.89
C VAL A 63 -6.94 -4.17 6.96
N HIS A 64 -7.68 -5.15 7.45
CA HIS A 64 -8.09 -6.32 6.68
C HIS A 64 -9.43 -6.07 6.00
N LYS A 65 -9.44 -5.96 4.67
CA LYS A 65 -10.68 -5.88 3.91
C LYS A 65 -11.13 -7.29 3.54
N LYS A 66 -12.30 -7.70 4.04
CA LYS A 66 -12.96 -8.97 3.70
C LYS A 66 -13.52 -8.95 2.30
#